data_AF-A0A3M4K6Y1-F1
#
_entry.id   AF-A0A3M4K6Y1-F1
#
_cell.length_a   1.000
_cell.length_b   1.000
_cell.length_c   1.000
_cell.angle_alpha   90.00
_cell.angle_beta   90.00
_cell.angle_gamma   90.00
#
_symmetry.space_group_name_H-M   'P 1'
#
loop_
_entity.id
_entity.type
_entity.pdbx_description
1 polymer ?
#
loop_
_entity_poly.entity_id
_entity_poly.type
_entity_poly.pdbx_seq_one_letter_code
_entity_poly.pdbx_strand_id
1 'polypeptide(L)'
;MSADLTEEEMRRALFGTAQPEHHFPAAPVQEPVPDVVFTKPVAAPAAKKKMAKAFTPRLRVTLRVGNEFEGKTYELIHEADTLSSLLAEQEAVKAARKKYRYVEVVSVKSM
;
A
#
# COMPACT_ATOMS: atom_id res chain seq x y z
N MET A 1 -37.67 3.86 -30.79
CA MET A 1 -37.89 5.27 -30.44
C MET A 1 -36.59 5.80 -29.85
N SER A 2 -35.64 6.19 -30.71
CA SER A 2 -34.39 6.84 -30.29
C SER A 2 -34.71 8.30 -30.03
N ALA A 3 -34.61 8.73 -28.78
CA ALA A 3 -34.81 10.11 -28.42
C ALA A 3 -33.54 10.88 -28.81
N ASP A 4 -33.67 11.80 -29.77
CA ASP A 4 -32.62 12.74 -30.16
C ASP A 4 -32.44 13.76 -29.01
N LEU A 5 -31.82 13.34 -27.92
CA LEU A 5 -31.44 14.26 -26.85
C LEU A 5 -30.31 15.16 -27.35
N THR A 6 -30.49 16.46 -27.15
CA THR A 6 -29.46 17.45 -27.47
C THR A 6 -28.24 17.28 -26.57
N GLU A 7 -27.04 17.64 -27.04
CA GLU A 7 -25.79 17.49 -26.28
C GLU A 7 -25.87 18.22 -24.93
N GLU A 8 -26.47 19.41 -24.90
CA GLU A 8 -26.72 20.16 -23.67
C GLU A 8 -27.51 19.34 -22.64
N GLU A 9 -28.45 18.51 -23.07
CA GLU A 9 -29.27 17.68 -22.21
C GLU A 9 -28.49 16.47 -21.66
N MET A 10 -27.63 15.87 -22.49
CA MET A 10 -26.70 14.83 -22.03
C MET A 10 -25.70 15.38 -21.00
N ARG A 11 -25.18 16.59 -21.23
CA ARG A 11 -24.28 17.25 -20.26
C ARG A 11 -25.00 17.53 -18.95
N ARG A 12 -26.23 18.05 -18.98
CA ARG A 12 -27.02 18.31 -17.77
C ARG A 12 -27.29 17.04 -16.96
N ALA A 13 -27.57 15.92 -17.63
CA ALA A 13 -27.81 14.65 -16.95
C ALA A 13 -26.53 14.06 -16.31
N LEU A 14 -25.38 14.18 -16.98
CA LEU A 14 -24.11 13.63 -16.50
C LEU A 14 -23.46 14.50 -15.42
N PHE A 15 -23.56 15.82 -15.56
CA PHE A 15 -22.78 16.76 -14.75
C PHE A 15 -23.65 17.72 -13.93
N GLY A 16 -24.98 17.69 -14.07
CA GLY A 16 -25.91 18.60 -13.39
C GLY A 16 -26.02 19.98 -14.06
N THR A 17 -27.01 20.78 -13.63
CA THR A 17 -27.17 22.17 -14.11
C THR A 17 -26.04 23.04 -13.55
N ALA A 18 -25.10 23.47 -14.38
CA ALA A 18 -24.21 24.57 -14.06
C ALA A 18 -25.02 25.87 -14.04
N GLN A 19 -25.50 26.26 -12.86
CA GLN A 19 -26.02 27.60 -12.65
C GLN A 19 -24.90 28.62 -12.90
N PRO A 20 -25.13 29.69 -13.69
CA PRO A 20 -24.29 30.88 -13.61
C PRO A 20 -24.70 31.63 -12.34
N GLU A 21 -24.20 31.16 -11.19
CA GLU A 21 -24.28 31.93 -9.96
C GLU A 21 -23.42 33.18 -10.13
N HIS A 22 -24.12 34.30 -10.34
CA HIS A 22 -23.86 35.60 -9.75
C HIS A 22 -22.39 35.90 -9.39
N HIS A 23 -21.78 36.77 -10.18
CA HIS A 23 -20.96 37.91 -9.73
C HIS A 23 -20.60 37.91 -8.23
N PHE A 24 -19.57 37.15 -7.85
CA PHE A 24 -18.83 37.40 -6.62
C PHE A 24 -17.61 38.25 -6.95
N PRO A 25 -17.45 39.44 -6.33
CA PRO A 25 -16.30 40.29 -6.60
C PRO A 25 -15.07 39.73 -5.90
N ALA A 26 -13.94 39.83 -6.62
CA ALA A 26 -12.58 39.86 -6.10
C ALA A 26 -12.07 38.61 -5.34
N ALA A 27 -11.02 38.05 -5.93
CA ALA A 27 -10.14 37.06 -5.33
C ALA A 27 -9.70 37.43 -3.90
N PRO A 28 -9.49 36.39 -3.07
CA PRO A 28 -8.27 36.32 -2.30
C PRO A 28 -7.48 35.11 -2.79
N VAL A 29 -6.35 35.41 -3.45
CA VAL A 29 -5.26 34.46 -3.63
C VAL A 29 -4.79 34.07 -2.23
N GLN A 30 -5.28 32.95 -1.72
CA GLN A 30 -4.70 32.29 -0.55
C GLN A 30 -3.61 31.35 -1.06
N GLU A 31 -2.43 31.93 -1.31
CA GLU A 31 -1.19 31.18 -1.19
C GLU A 31 -1.06 30.74 0.27
N PRO A 32 -0.96 29.43 0.58
CA PRO A 32 -0.46 29.03 1.87
C PRO A 32 1.05 29.29 1.84
N VAL A 33 1.46 30.48 2.27
CA VAL A 33 2.84 30.73 2.72
C VAL A 33 2.87 30.34 4.20
N PRO A 34 3.34 29.14 4.56
CA PRO A 34 3.73 28.91 5.94
C PRO A 34 5.03 29.67 6.15
N ASP A 35 4.92 30.88 6.72
CA ASP A 35 6.04 31.61 7.31
C ASP A 35 6.47 30.85 8.58
N VAL A 36 7.09 29.68 8.37
CA VAL A 36 7.75 28.93 9.44
C VAL A 36 9.08 29.60 9.63
N VAL A 37 9.08 30.56 10.57
CA VAL A 37 10.26 31.07 11.23
C VAL A 37 11.12 29.85 11.64
N PHE A 38 12.19 29.60 10.88
CA PHE A 38 13.21 28.61 11.23
C PHE A 38 13.92 29.09 12.50
N THR A 39 13.34 28.81 13.67
CA THR A 39 14.11 28.82 14.91
C THR A 39 15.13 27.70 14.79
N LYS A 40 16.40 28.07 14.58
CA LYS A 40 17.53 27.14 14.62
C LYS A 40 17.48 26.34 15.93
N PRO A 41 17.32 25.01 15.90
CA PRO A 41 17.63 24.22 17.07
C PRO A 41 19.15 24.17 17.15
N VAL A 42 19.69 24.81 18.20
CA VAL A 42 21.07 24.64 18.64
C VAL A 42 21.37 23.15 18.75
N ALA A 43 22.49 22.77 18.18
CA ALA A 43 22.97 21.40 18.08
C ALA A 43 23.02 20.70 19.45
N ALA A 44 22.47 19.49 19.50
CA ALA A 44 22.88 18.44 20.43
C ALA A 44 23.09 17.15 19.63
N PRO A 45 24.21 16.42 19.78
CA PRO A 45 24.44 15.19 19.06
C PRO A 45 23.63 14.07 19.72
N ALA A 46 22.34 13.99 19.41
CA ALA A 46 21.50 12.91 19.87
C ALA A 46 21.67 11.70 18.93
N ALA A 47 22.17 10.62 19.53
CA ALA A 47 22.40 9.29 18.99
C ALA A 47 21.55 8.90 17.78
N LYS A 48 22.21 8.28 16.80
CA LYS A 48 21.65 7.55 15.64
C LYS A 48 20.24 7.05 15.95
N LYS A 49 19.22 7.82 15.55
CA LYS A 49 17.84 7.37 15.60
C LYS A 49 17.76 6.20 14.63
N LYS A 50 17.85 4.97 15.16
CA LYS A 50 17.44 3.78 14.45
C LYS A 50 16.01 4.07 14.02
N MET A 51 15.83 4.28 12.71
CA MET A 51 14.51 4.52 12.14
C MET A 51 13.58 3.46 12.70
N ALA A 52 12.50 3.90 13.35
CA ALA A 52 11.49 3.00 13.86
C ALA A 52 11.12 2.07 12.71
N LYS A 53 11.25 0.76 12.90
CA LYS A 53 10.79 -0.22 11.94
C LYS A 53 9.27 -0.15 12.01
N ALA A 54 8.71 0.76 11.22
CA ALA A 54 7.30 1.09 11.23
C ALA A 54 6.55 -0.23 11.05
N PHE A 55 5.66 -0.48 12.00
CA PHE A 55 4.93 -1.72 12.16
C PHE A 55 4.11 -1.99 10.90
N THR A 56 4.62 -2.92 10.12
CA THR A 56 3.97 -3.44 8.94
C THR A 56 3.34 -4.79 9.33
N PRO A 57 2.07 -5.00 8.97
CA PRO A 57 1.29 -6.17 9.37
C PRO A 57 2.02 -7.44 8.94
N ARG A 58 2.33 -8.29 9.93
CA ARG A 58 3.21 -9.44 9.76
C ARG A 58 2.39 -10.67 9.43
N LEU A 59 2.47 -11.09 8.18
CA LEU A 59 1.94 -12.39 7.78
C LEU A 59 3.03 -13.44 8.00
N ARG A 60 2.68 -14.49 8.73
CA ARG A 60 3.52 -15.66 8.96
C ARG A 60 3.09 -16.75 8.01
N VAL A 61 3.97 -17.10 7.08
CA VAL A 61 3.79 -18.19 6.13
C VAL A 61 4.52 -19.42 6.65
N THR A 62 3.82 -20.53 6.76
CA THR A 62 4.40 -21.83 7.11
C THR A 62 4.45 -22.70 5.86
N LEU A 63 5.65 -23.15 5.53
CA LEU A 63 5.93 -23.97 4.36
C LEU A 63 6.43 -25.33 4.81
N ARG A 64 6.05 -26.38 4.09
CA ARG A 64 6.68 -27.69 4.16
C ARG A 64 7.68 -27.80 3.01
N VAL A 65 8.94 -28.04 3.33
CA VAL A 65 10.05 -28.03 2.37
C VAL A 65 10.84 -29.34 2.42
N GLY A 66 11.33 -29.79 1.28
CA GLY A 66 12.10 -31.03 1.15
C GLY A 66 12.96 -31.08 -0.11
N ASN A 67 14.00 -31.90 -0.10
CA ASN A 67 14.84 -32.17 -1.29
C ASN A 67 14.54 -33.54 -1.92
N GLU A 68 13.93 -34.43 -1.15
CA GLU A 68 13.52 -35.77 -1.56
C GLU A 68 12.00 -35.76 -1.78
N PHE A 69 11.54 -36.39 -2.86
CA PHE A 69 10.11 -36.54 -3.14
C PHE A 69 9.53 -37.60 -2.20
N GLU A 70 8.49 -37.26 -1.45
CA GLU A 70 7.89 -38.11 -0.38
C GLU A 70 8.88 -38.55 0.72
N GLY A 71 10.02 -37.86 0.84
CA GLY A 71 11.04 -38.13 1.84
C GLY A 71 10.89 -37.25 3.08
N LYS A 72 12.03 -36.97 3.73
CA LYS A 72 12.04 -36.12 4.92
C LYS A 72 11.63 -34.68 4.56
N THR A 73 10.55 -34.23 5.16
CA THR A 73 10.08 -32.85 5.05
C THR A 73 10.35 -32.07 6.33
N TYR A 74 10.58 -30.76 6.18
CA TYR A 74 10.83 -29.83 7.27
C TYR A 74 9.84 -28.67 7.20
N GLU A 75 9.47 -28.15 8.36
CA GLU A 75 8.65 -26.94 8.44
C GLU A 75 9.56 -25.71 8.43
N LEU A 76 9.30 -24.79 7.51
CA LEU A 76 9.98 -23.51 7.36
C LEU A 76 8.99 -22.39 7.59
N ILE A 77 9.33 -21.46 8.48
CA ILE A 77 8.53 -20.27 8.77
C ILE A 77 9.16 -19.07 8.08
N HIS A 78 8.35 -18.33 7.33
CA HIS A 78 8.73 -17.08 6.70
C HIS A 78 7.83 -15.96 7.24
N GLU A 79 8.45 -14.93 7.80
CA GLU A 79 7.75 -13.70 8.21
C GLU A 79 7.81 -12.69 7.06
N ALA A 80 6.64 -12.27 6.58
CA ALA A 80 6.50 -11.27 5.55
C ALA A 80 5.95 -9.97 6.17
N ASP A 81 6.61 -8.86 5.87
CA ASP A 81 6.24 -7.51 6.33
C ASP A 81 5.17 -6.87 5.41
N THR A 82 4.24 -7.67 4.87
CA THR A 82 3.25 -7.24 3.88
C THR A 82 1.83 -7.64 4.27
N LEU A 83 0.84 -6.82 3.88
CA LEU A 83 -0.59 -7.09 4.11
C LEU A 83 -1.17 -8.19 3.21
N SER A 84 -0.51 -8.49 2.09
CA SER A 84 -1.07 -9.35 1.05
C SER A 84 -0.63 -10.79 1.27
N SER A 85 -1.60 -11.69 1.46
CA SER A 85 -1.35 -13.13 1.57
C SER A 85 -0.65 -13.67 0.33
N LEU A 86 -1.09 -13.28 -0.86
CA LEU A 86 -0.49 -13.73 -2.12
C LEU A 86 0.98 -13.30 -2.23
N LEU A 87 1.31 -12.08 -1.84
CA LEU A 87 2.69 -11.58 -1.89
C LEU A 87 3.56 -12.32 -0.86
N ALA A 88 3.05 -12.50 0.35
CA ALA A 88 3.72 -13.27 1.40
C ALA A 88 4.00 -14.72 0.96
N GLU A 89 3.05 -15.39 0.30
CA GLU A 89 3.23 -16.74 -0.25
C GLU A 89 4.32 -16.77 -1.32
N GLN A 90 4.28 -15.85 -2.28
CA GLN A 90 5.27 -15.81 -3.36
C GLN A 90 6.69 -15.57 -2.81
N GLU A 91 6.84 -14.63 -1.87
CA GLU A 91 8.13 -14.35 -1.23
C GLU A 91 8.63 -15.57 -0.44
N ALA A 92 7.75 -16.22 0.32
CA ALA A 92 8.08 -17.41 1.08
C ALA A 92 8.50 -18.57 0.16
N VAL A 93 7.74 -18.86 -0.91
CA VAL A 93 8.06 -19.92 -1.87
C VAL A 93 9.37 -19.62 -2.60
N LYS A 94 9.58 -18.37 -3.00
CA LYS A 94 10.83 -17.94 -3.66
C LYS A 94 12.02 -18.08 -2.71
N ALA A 95 11.87 -17.76 -1.44
CA ALA A 95 12.90 -17.96 -0.44
C ALA A 95 13.21 -19.45 -0.22
N ALA A 96 12.18 -20.29 -0.11
CA ALA A 96 12.33 -21.73 0.08
C ALA A 96 12.98 -22.42 -1.13
N ARG A 97 12.56 -22.08 -2.35
CA ARG A 97 13.10 -22.67 -3.60
C ARG A 97 14.58 -22.40 -3.83
N LYS A 98 15.20 -21.45 -3.11
CA LYS A 98 16.66 -21.23 -3.17
C LYS A 98 17.44 -22.41 -2.58
N LYS A 99 16.86 -23.12 -1.60
CA LYS A 99 17.53 -24.19 -0.85
C LYS A 99 16.84 -25.53 -1.01
N TYR A 100 15.54 -25.54 -1.33
CA TYR A 100 14.71 -26.73 -1.37
C TYR A 100 14.11 -26.98 -2.75
N ARG A 101 14.03 -28.25 -3.15
CA ARG A 101 13.48 -28.63 -4.46
C ARG A 101 11.96 -28.73 -4.45
N TYR A 102 11.40 -29.26 -3.37
CA TYR A 102 9.97 -29.38 -3.14
C TYR A 102 9.55 -28.40 -2.06
N VAL A 103 8.54 -27.59 -2.37
CA VAL A 103 8.01 -26.55 -1.49
C VAL A 103 6.49 -26.59 -1.59
N GLU A 104 5.85 -26.75 -0.44
CA GLU A 104 4.40 -26.76 -0.28
C GLU A 104 4.02 -25.68 0.75
N VAL A 105 3.00 -24.88 0.46
CA VAL A 105 2.49 -23.88 1.38
C VAL A 105 1.44 -24.54 2.27
N VAL A 106 1.66 -24.52 3.59
CA VAL A 106 0.75 -25.15 4.57
C VAL A 106 -0.26 -24.14 5.09
N SER A 107 0.20 -22.95 5.48
CA SER A 107 -0.70 -21.90 5.98
C SER A 107 -0.10 -20.52 5.89
N VAL A 108 -0.97 -19.52 5.75
CA VAL A 108 -0.66 -18.10 5.91
C VAL A 108 -1.53 -17.57 7.04
N LYS A 109 -0.93 -17.05 8.09
CA LYS A 109 -1.65 -16.47 9.23
C LYS A 109 -1.17 -15.05 9.48
N SER A 110 -2.08 -14.14 9.74
CA SER A 110 -1.75 -12.87 10.38
C SER A 110 -1.29 -13.13 11.81
N MET A 111 -0.17 -12.52 12.19
CA MET A 111 0.30 -12.47 13.58
C MET A 111 -0.53 -11.50 14.42
#